data_AF-A0A7W7CD21-F1
#
_entry.id   AF-A0A7W7CD21-F1
#
_cell.length_a   1.000
_cell.length_b   1.000
_cell.length_c   1.000
_cell.angle_alpha   90.00
_cell.angle_beta   90.00
_cell.angle_gamma   90.00
#
_symmetry.space_group_name_H-M   'P 1'
#
loop_
_entity.id
_entity.type
_entity.pdbx_description
1 polymer ?
#
loop_
_entity_poly.entity_id
_entity_poly.type
_entity_poly.pdbx_seq_one_letter_code
_entity_poly.pdbx_strand_id
1 'polypeptide(L)'
;MSTPTPPITEHPGHSRRLLALVVALCALTITGCATLTELMELGQRIEKAGVQQVSTHQSTESSGLVRLRVQAQQRDPRADAEQTAQGVAKVVWDTYPRRIDELEITLDGRLVSRVNRAELIDRLGERNPALEEDTGDGGLGYWVLFTLIAVAVLLTLGLIALLWWSRRRRGRRAAEVSQIPPPYPPAVAWPPYQGPPPPSGRGRTH
;
A
#
# COMPACT_ATOMS: atom_id res chain seq x y z
N MET A 1 15.77 -15.84 46.25
CA MET A 1 16.81 -15.59 45.22
C MET A 1 16.09 -15.11 43.98
N SER A 2 16.11 -13.80 43.74
CA SER A 2 15.36 -13.15 42.66
C SER A 2 16.35 -12.74 41.58
N THR A 3 16.21 -13.29 40.39
CA THR A 3 17.07 -13.00 39.23
C THR A 3 16.77 -11.58 38.71
N PRO A 4 17.77 -10.69 38.61
CA PRO A 4 17.56 -9.35 38.09
C PRO A 4 17.27 -9.41 36.58
N THR A 5 16.11 -8.91 36.18
CA THR A 5 15.71 -8.77 34.78
C THR A 5 16.54 -7.66 34.13
N PRO A 6 17.20 -7.90 32.99
CA PRO A 6 18.02 -6.87 32.35
C PRO A 6 17.15 -5.71 31.81
N PRO A 7 17.64 -4.46 31.87
CA PRO A 7 16.90 -3.30 31.39
C PRO A 7 16.76 -3.35 29.86
N ILE A 8 15.52 -3.28 29.40
CA ILE A 8 15.18 -3.14 27.98
C ILE A 8 15.68 -1.77 27.53
N THR A 9 16.77 -1.75 26.76
CA THR A 9 17.31 -0.53 26.17
C THR A 9 16.48 -0.17 24.94
N GLU A 10 15.47 0.67 25.14
CA GLU A 10 14.74 1.30 24.04
C GLU A 10 15.70 2.20 23.26
N HIS A 11 15.85 1.94 21.96
CA HIS A 11 16.71 2.70 21.05
C HIS A 11 15.87 3.83 20.38
N PRO A 12 15.93 5.09 20.84
CA PRO A 12 14.94 6.14 20.52
C PRO A 12 15.06 6.75 19.10
N GLY A 13 15.90 6.21 18.22
CA GLY A 13 16.22 6.82 16.92
C GLY A 13 15.51 6.22 15.70
N HIS A 14 15.08 4.96 15.76
CA HIS A 14 14.51 4.27 14.59
C HIS A 14 12.97 4.40 14.51
N SER A 15 12.29 4.56 15.65
CA SER A 15 10.83 4.65 15.73
C SER A 15 10.26 5.84 14.94
N ARG A 16 10.90 7.01 15.00
CA ARG A 16 10.44 8.22 14.30
C ARG A 16 10.51 8.09 12.77
N ARG A 17 11.54 7.40 12.25
CA ARG A 17 11.69 7.18 10.79
C ARG A 17 10.71 6.14 10.27
N LEU A 18 10.50 5.06 11.03
CA LEU A 18 9.49 4.04 10.72
C LEU A 18 8.09 4.65 10.73
N LEU A 19 7.76 5.47 11.73
CA LEU A 19 6.46 6.10 11.83
C LEU A 19 6.19 7.08 10.68
N ALA A 20 7.18 7.89 10.29
CA ALA A 20 7.04 8.76 9.12
C ALA A 20 6.83 7.98 7.81
N LEU A 21 7.50 6.83 7.65
CA LEU A 21 7.36 5.97 6.47
C LEU A 21 5.98 5.29 6.44
N VAL A 22 5.49 4.82 7.59
CA VAL A 22 4.13 4.26 7.71
C VAL A 22 3.07 5.31 7.43
N VAL A 23 3.22 6.53 7.97
CA VAL A 23 2.28 7.63 7.70
C VAL A 23 2.31 8.03 6.22
N ALA A 24 3.48 8.10 5.59
CA ALA A 24 3.60 8.37 4.15
C ALA A 24 2.96 7.26 3.30
N LEU A 25 3.16 5.99 3.68
CA LEU A 25 2.54 4.85 3.00
C LEU A 25 1.01 4.88 3.15
N CYS A 26 0.49 5.15 4.35
CA CYS A 26 -0.94 5.31 4.60
C CYS A 26 -1.53 6.48 3.81
N ALA A 27 -0.84 7.63 3.73
CA ALA A 27 -1.29 8.76 2.94
C ALA A 27 -1.38 8.43 1.44
N LEU A 28 -0.41 7.68 0.91
CA LEU A 28 -0.40 7.21 -0.48
C LEU A 28 -1.56 6.25 -0.79
N THR A 29 -1.97 5.41 0.17
CA THR A 29 -3.10 4.49 -0.04
C THR A 29 -4.46 5.18 -0.13
N ILE A 30 -4.62 6.38 0.44
CA ILE A 30 -5.92 7.09 0.44
C ILE A 30 -6.27 7.62 -0.96
N THR A 31 -5.28 7.99 -1.77
CA THR A 31 -5.48 8.50 -3.13
C THR A 31 -6.03 7.46 -4.13
N GLY A 32 -5.96 6.17 -3.80
CA GLY A 32 -6.44 5.08 -4.68
C GLY A 32 -7.92 4.70 -4.51
N CYS A 33 -8.64 5.27 -3.55
CA CYS A 33 -10.00 4.81 -3.21
C CYS A 33 -11.13 5.52 -3.97
N ALA A 34 -10.86 6.62 -4.66
CA ALA A 34 -11.91 7.42 -5.33
C ALA A 34 -12.68 6.60 -6.38
N THR A 35 -11.97 5.89 -7.27
CA THR A 35 -12.58 5.08 -8.34
C THR A 35 -13.41 3.91 -7.80
N LEU A 36 -12.99 3.34 -6.67
CA LEU A 36 -13.70 2.24 -6.01
C LEU A 36 -15.03 2.72 -5.42
N THR A 37 -15.07 3.97 -4.95
CA THR A 37 -16.27 4.57 -4.36
C THR A 37 -17.34 4.81 -5.42
N GLU A 38 -16.95 5.26 -6.62
CA GLU A 38 -17.87 5.48 -7.76
C GLU A 38 -18.51 4.19 -8.26
N LEU A 39 -17.72 3.12 -8.42
CA LEU A 39 -18.23 1.80 -8.83
C LEU A 39 -19.19 1.20 -7.80
N MET A 40 -18.90 1.42 -6.51
CA MET A 40 -19.75 0.96 -5.42
C MET A 40 -21.08 1.74 -5.36
N GLU A 41 -21.05 3.05 -5.60
CA GLU A 41 -22.27 3.86 -5.71
C GLU A 41 -23.13 3.44 -6.90
N LEU A 42 -22.50 3.19 -8.06
CA LEU A 42 -23.20 2.65 -9.23
C LEU A 42 -23.87 1.31 -8.92
N GLY A 43 -23.16 0.39 -8.26
CA GLY A 43 -23.70 -0.89 -7.81
C GLY A 43 -24.95 -0.71 -6.95
N GLN A 44 -24.90 0.16 -5.95
CA GLN A 44 -26.06 0.46 -5.09
C GLN A 44 -27.25 1.06 -5.87
N ARG A 45 -26.99 1.92 -6.86
CA ARG A 45 -28.04 2.50 -7.71
C ARG A 45 -28.67 1.45 -8.62
N ILE A 46 -27.87 0.54 -9.17
CA ILE A 46 -28.35 -0.60 -9.97
C ILE A 46 -29.18 -1.55 -9.09
N GLU A 47 -28.76 -1.84 -7.86
CA GLU A 47 -29.54 -2.68 -6.93
C GLU A 47 -30.89 -2.06 -6.56
N LYS A 48 -30.98 -0.73 -6.52
CA LYS A 48 -32.27 -0.03 -6.34
C LYS A 48 -33.19 -0.20 -7.54
N ALA A 49 -32.68 -0.55 -8.73
CA ALA A 49 -33.46 -0.84 -9.92
C ALA A 49 -34.07 -2.26 -9.94
N GLY A 50 -33.96 -3.03 -8.83
CA GLY A 50 -34.63 -4.32 -8.69
C GLY A 50 -33.76 -5.54 -8.97
N VAL A 51 -32.44 -5.36 -9.01
CA VAL A 51 -31.47 -6.46 -9.16
C VAL A 51 -30.59 -6.61 -7.91
N GLN A 52 -29.82 -7.68 -7.86
CA GLN A 52 -28.86 -8.01 -6.79
C GLN A 52 -27.63 -8.69 -7.37
N GLN A 53 -26.57 -8.83 -6.55
CA GLN A 53 -25.30 -9.47 -6.97
C GLN A 53 -24.72 -8.83 -8.25
N VAL A 54 -24.70 -7.50 -8.27
CA VAL A 54 -24.26 -6.74 -9.45
C VAL A 54 -22.75 -6.84 -9.59
N SER A 55 -22.30 -7.32 -10.75
CA SER A 55 -20.92 -7.32 -11.19
C SER A 55 -20.82 -6.51 -12.48
N THR A 56 -19.93 -5.52 -12.49
CA THR A 56 -19.66 -4.71 -13.67
C THR A 56 -18.26 -5.00 -14.18
N HIS A 57 -18.16 -5.27 -15.47
CA HIS A 57 -16.89 -5.53 -16.14
C HIS A 57 -16.75 -4.59 -17.32
N GLN A 58 -15.74 -3.73 -17.25
CA GLN A 58 -15.37 -2.86 -18.36
C GLN A 58 -14.23 -3.51 -19.13
N SER A 59 -14.38 -3.61 -20.45
CA SER A 59 -13.33 -4.04 -21.35
C SER A 59 -13.15 -3.00 -22.46
N THR A 60 -11.91 -2.56 -22.67
CA THR A 60 -11.54 -1.72 -23.81
C THR A 60 -10.91 -2.61 -24.87
N GLU A 61 -11.51 -2.66 -26.05
CA GLU A 61 -10.94 -3.38 -27.18
C GLU A 61 -9.73 -2.62 -27.76
N SER A 62 -8.89 -3.32 -28.53
CA SER A 62 -7.72 -2.70 -29.19
C SER A 62 -8.08 -1.59 -30.18
N SER A 63 -9.33 -1.55 -30.64
CA SER A 63 -9.93 -0.49 -31.45
C SER A 63 -10.23 0.79 -30.65
N GLY A 64 -10.09 0.76 -29.32
CA GLY A 64 -10.49 1.84 -28.42
C GLY A 64 -11.98 1.83 -28.05
N LEU A 65 -12.76 0.85 -28.52
CA LEU A 65 -14.16 0.71 -28.15
C LEU A 65 -14.30 0.25 -26.69
N VAL A 66 -15.10 0.97 -25.91
CA VAL A 66 -15.38 0.66 -24.52
C VAL A 66 -16.68 -0.15 -24.42
N ARG A 67 -16.55 -1.44 -24.10
CA ARG A 67 -17.69 -2.32 -23.79
C ARG A 67 -17.87 -2.42 -22.28
N LEU A 68 -19.07 -2.15 -21.81
CA LEU A 68 -19.47 -2.34 -20.42
C LEU A 68 -20.42 -3.54 -20.32
N ARG A 69 -20.03 -4.55 -19.55
CA ARG A 69 -20.85 -5.72 -19.25
C ARG A 69 -21.35 -5.65 -17.82
N VAL A 70 -22.67 -5.67 -17.65
CA VAL A 70 -23.35 -5.72 -16.37
C VAL A 70 -23.94 -7.11 -16.19
N GLN A 71 -23.49 -7.82 -15.17
CA GLN A 71 -24.05 -9.11 -14.76
C GLN A 71 -24.77 -8.90 -13.44
N ALA A 72 -26.03 -9.31 -13.35
CA ALA A 72 -26.80 -9.21 -12.12
C ALA A 72 -27.81 -10.36 -12.04
N GLN A 73 -28.45 -10.49 -10.88
CA GLN A 73 -29.58 -11.39 -10.67
C GLN A 73 -30.84 -10.57 -10.42
N GLN A 74 -31.98 -11.01 -10.96
CA GLN A 74 -33.24 -10.35 -10.64
C GLN A 74 -33.58 -10.57 -9.16
N ARG A 75 -34.06 -9.53 -8.48
CA ARG A 75 -34.53 -9.67 -7.10
C ARG A 75 -35.91 -10.35 -7.05
N ASP A 76 -36.77 -10.03 -8.00
CA ASP A 76 -38.06 -10.70 -8.20
C ASP A 76 -38.00 -11.57 -9.46
N PRO A 77 -38.04 -12.91 -9.33
CA PRO A 77 -38.03 -13.83 -10.47
C PRO A 77 -39.25 -13.71 -11.39
N ARG A 78 -40.31 -13.01 -10.96
CA ARG A 78 -41.53 -12.78 -11.75
C ARG A 78 -41.49 -11.46 -12.51
N ALA A 79 -40.52 -10.59 -12.23
CA ALA A 79 -40.38 -9.33 -12.94
C ALA A 79 -39.97 -9.57 -14.39
N ASP A 80 -40.47 -8.74 -15.30
CA ASP A 80 -40.07 -8.78 -16.70
C ASP A 80 -38.56 -8.44 -16.81
N ALA A 81 -37.79 -9.39 -17.34
CA ALA A 81 -36.35 -9.27 -17.53
C ALA A 81 -36.00 -8.11 -18.46
N GLU A 82 -36.79 -7.85 -19.50
CA GLU A 82 -36.54 -6.78 -20.46
C GLU A 82 -36.80 -5.42 -19.81
N GLN A 83 -37.90 -5.28 -19.06
CA GLN A 83 -38.19 -4.06 -18.32
C GLN A 83 -37.13 -3.78 -17.23
N THR A 84 -36.68 -4.84 -16.55
CA THR A 84 -35.58 -4.76 -15.57
C THR A 84 -34.29 -4.31 -16.26
N ALA A 85 -33.94 -4.92 -17.39
CA ALA A 85 -32.75 -4.57 -18.16
C ALA A 85 -32.79 -3.12 -18.66
N GLN A 86 -33.95 -2.62 -19.09
CA GLN A 86 -34.13 -1.21 -19.45
C GLN A 86 -33.92 -0.27 -18.26
N GLY A 87 -34.42 -0.62 -17.07
CA GLY A 87 -34.17 0.13 -15.85
C GLY A 87 -32.68 0.19 -15.50
N VAL A 88 -31.98 -0.94 -15.61
CA VAL A 88 -30.52 -1.02 -15.42
C VAL A 88 -29.79 -0.19 -16.48
N ALA A 89 -30.17 -0.29 -17.76
CA ALA A 89 -29.56 0.47 -18.85
C ALA A 89 -29.65 1.97 -18.62
N LYS A 90 -30.83 2.45 -18.19
CA LYS A 90 -31.05 3.86 -17.86
C LYS A 90 -30.15 4.34 -16.72
N VAL A 91 -30.09 3.59 -15.62
CA VAL A 91 -29.22 3.92 -14.47
C VAL A 91 -27.77 4.00 -14.92
N VAL A 92 -27.29 3.01 -15.67
CA VAL A 92 -25.92 2.98 -16.18
C VAL A 92 -25.64 4.17 -17.10
N TRP A 93 -26.56 4.49 -18.01
CA TRP A 93 -26.43 5.64 -18.92
C TRP A 93 -26.33 6.97 -18.17
N ASP A 94 -27.16 7.16 -17.14
CA ASP A 94 -27.25 8.42 -16.40
C ASP A 94 -26.14 8.62 -15.37
N THR A 95 -25.44 7.55 -14.96
CA THR A 95 -24.54 7.61 -13.79
C THR A 95 -23.14 7.10 -14.04
N TYR A 96 -22.91 6.27 -15.06
CA TYR A 96 -21.56 5.80 -15.33
C TYR A 96 -20.68 6.98 -15.77
N PRO A 97 -19.49 7.18 -15.20
CA PRO A 97 -18.68 8.38 -15.45
C PRO A 97 -17.81 8.28 -16.71
N ARG A 98 -18.00 7.22 -17.53
CA ARG A 98 -17.21 7.01 -18.75
C ARG A 98 -18.08 6.86 -19.98
N ARG A 99 -17.48 7.17 -21.12
CA ARG A 99 -18.04 6.86 -22.45
C ARG A 99 -18.27 5.35 -22.59
N ILE A 100 -19.48 4.98 -23.03
CA ILE A 100 -19.88 3.59 -23.29
C ILE A 100 -20.19 3.50 -24.78
N ASP A 101 -19.46 2.66 -25.50
CA ASP A 101 -19.77 2.36 -26.91
C ASP A 101 -20.81 1.23 -27.01
N GLU A 102 -20.76 0.29 -26.07
CA GLU A 102 -21.60 -0.90 -26.05
C GLU A 102 -21.93 -1.32 -24.62
N LEU A 103 -23.22 -1.57 -24.36
CA LEU A 103 -23.72 -2.05 -23.07
C LEU A 103 -24.32 -3.45 -23.22
N GLU A 104 -23.74 -4.41 -22.50
CA GLU A 104 -24.26 -5.78 -22.39
C GLU A 104 -24.85 -6.00 -20.99
N ILE A 105 -26.12 -6.41 -20.92
CA ILE A 105 -26.81 -6.70 -19.66
C ILE A 105 -27.18 -8.17 -19.61
N THR A 106 -26.63 -8.86 -18.63
CA THR A 106 -26.89 -10.27 -18.35
C THR A 106 -27.64 -10.38 -17.03
N LEU A 107 -28.85 -10.94 -17.06
CA LEU A 107 -29.66 -11.22 -15.87
C LEU A 107 -29.75 -12.73 -15.67
N ASP A 108 -29.49 -13.19 -14.45
CA ASP A 108 -29.59 -14.61 -14.08
C ASP A 108 -28.80 -15.54 -15.02
N GLY A 109 -27.63 -15.07 -15.47
CA GLY A 109 -26.74 -15.80 -16.38
C GLY A 109 -27.17 -15.80 -17.85
N ARG A 110 -28.24 -15.09 -18.22
CA ARG A 110 -28.72 -14.97 -19.60
C ARG A 110 -28.51 -13.55 -20.12
N LEU A 111 -27.97 -13.42 -21.33
CA LEU A 111 -27.87 -12.13 -22.00
C LEU A 111 -29.29 -11.68 -22.38
N VAL A 112 -29.76 -10.60 -21.75
CA VAL A 112 -31.11 -10.05 -21.98
C VAL A 112 -31.05 -8.92 -23.00
N SER A 113 -30.11 -7.99 -22.82
CA SER A 113 -30.01 -6.81 -23.66
C SER A 113 -28.56 -6.55 -24.07
N ARG A 114 -28.37 -6.21 -25.34
CA ARG A 114 -27.10 -5.75 -25.90
C ARG A 114 -27.41 -4.56 -26.79
N VAL A 115 -26.93 -3.38 -26.39
CA VAL A 115 -27.33 -2.11 -26.98
C VAL A 115 -26.06 -1.31 -27.28
N ASN A 116 -25.93 -0.83 -28.50
CA ASN A 116 -24.84 0.07 -28.87
C ASN A 116 -25.17 1.52 -28.47
N ARG A 117 -24.17 2.40 -28.51
CA ARG A 117 -24.35 3.80 -28.13
C ARG A 117 -25.43 4.54 -28.94
N ALA A 118 -25.53 4.28 -30.24
CA ALA A 118 -26.54 4.94 -31.08
C ALA A 118 -27.96 4.55 -30.63
N GLU A 119 -28.18 3.28 -30.31
CA GLU A 119 -29.43 2.77 -29.76
C GLU A 119 -29.69 3.27 -28.33
N LEU A 120 -28.65 3.43 -27.50
CA LEU A 120 -28.80 4.05 -26.17
C LEU A 120 -29.26 5.50 -26.29
N ILE A 121 -28.68 6.27 -27.22
CA ILE A 121 -29.10 7.66 -27.49
C ILE A 121 -30.54 7.69 -28.00
N ASP A 122 -30.90 6.80 -28.93
CA ASP A 122 -32.26 6.72 -29.48
C ASP A 122 -33.30 6.39 -28.40
N ARG A 123 -32.98 5.45 -27.50
CA ARG A 123 -33.92 4.98 -26.46
C ARG A 123 -33.96 5.85 -25.21
N LEU A 124 -32.83 6.41 -24.79
CA LEU A 124 -32.68 7.10 -23.50
C LEU A 124 -32.44 8.61 -23.65
N GLY A 125 -32.12 9.08 -24.85
CA GLY A 125 -31.80 10.47 -25.14
C GLY A 125 -30.29 10.77 -25.07
N GLU A 126 -29.94 12.01 -25.38
CA GLU A 126 -28.57 12.51 -25.27
C GLU A 126 -28.05 12.39 -23.83
N ARG A 127 -26.80 11.95 -23.70
CA ARG A 127 -26.14 11.81 -22.41
C ARG A 127 -25.60 13.14 -21.93
N ASN A 128 -25.53 13.31 -20.61
CA ASN A 128 -24.86 14.47 -20.03
C ASN A 128 -23.38 14.51 -20.46
N PRO A 129 -22.93 15.56 -21.18
CA PRO A 129 -21.55 15.65 -21.68
C PRO A 129 -20.52 15.70 -20.54
N ALA A 130 -20.89 16.15 -19.35
CA ALA A 130 -19.99 16.17 -18.19
C ALA A 130 -19.54 14.76 -17.75
N LEU A 131 -20.33 13.72 -18.06
CA LEU A 131 -19.96 12.32 -17.80
C LEU A 131 -19.05 11.73 -18.89
N GLU A 132 -18.87 12.44 -20.01
CA GLU A 132 -18.03 11.99 -21.12
C GLU A 132 -16.67 12.71 -21.13
N GLU A 133 -16.64 13.97 -20.68
CA GLU A 133 -15.41 14.79 -20.62
C GLU A 133 -14.35 14.25 -19.65
N ASP A 134 -14.75 13.55 -18.59
CA ASP A 134 -13.80 13.03 -17.58
C ASP A 134 -13.04 11.77 -18.07
N THR A 135 -13.36 11.29 -19.27
CA THR A 135 -12.66 10.16 -19.91
C THR A 135 -11.49 10.65 -20.75
N GLY A 136 -10.56 11.36 -20.11
CA GLY A 136 -9.21 11.54 -20.65
C GLY A 136 -8.47 10.20 -20.69
N ASP A 137 -8.67 9.43 -21.75
CA ASP A 137 -8.18 8.07 -22.06
C ASP A 137 -6.64 7.86 -22.04
N GLY A 138 -5.86 8.82 -21.55
CA GLY A 138 -4.43 8.67 -21.28
C GLY A 138 -4.04 8.79 -19.81
N GLY A 139 -4.96 9.12 -18.91
CA GLY A 139 -4.63 9.48 -17.54
C GLY A 139 -4.38 8.28 -16.64
N LEU A 140 -5.36 7.41 -16.43
CA LEU A 140 -5.32 6.42 -15.35
C LEU A 140 -4.24 5.34 -15.52
N GLY A 141 -4.01 4.84 -16.73
CA GLY A 141 -2.91 3.89 -16.99
C GLY A 141 -1.55 4.52 -16.72
N TYR A 142 -1.34 5.74 -17.20
CA TYR A 142 -0.11 6.49 -16.96
C TYR A 142 0.01 6.95 -15.52
N TRP A 143 -1.07 7.33 -14.84
CA TRP A 143 -1.06 7.75 -13.43
C TRP A 143 -0.79 6.57 -12.52
N VAL A 144 -1.43 5.41 -12.74
CA VAL A 144 -1.14 4.19 -11.98
C VAL A 144 0.29 3.74 -12.25
N LEU A 145 0.72 3.69 -13.52
CA LEU A 145 2.09 3.34 -13.89
C LEU A 145 3.12 4.33 -13.31
N PHE A 146 2.85 5.63 -13.39
CA PHE A 146 3.69 6.69 -12.85
C PHE A 146 3.76 6.61 -11.32
N THR A 147 2.64 6.35 -10.65
CA THR A 147 2.59 6.14 -9.20
C THR A 147 3.39 4.90 -8.82
N LEU A 148 3.26 3.81 -9.57
CA LEU A 148 3.98 2.57 -9.34
C LEU A 148 5.50 2.74 -9.57
N ILE A 149 5.90 3.46 -10.62
CA ILE A 149 7.29 3.85 -10.89
C ILE A 149 7.81 4.76 -9.77
N ALA A 150 7.04 5.76 -9.36
CA ALA A 150 7.43 6.69 -8.29
C ALA A 150 7.66 5.94 -6.97
N VAL A 151 6.77 5.03 -6.60
CA VAL A 151 6.93 4.16 -5.42
C VAL A 151 8.16 3.27 -5.55
N ALA A 152 8.39 2.65 -6.71
CA ALA A 152 9.58 1.84 -6.95
C ALA A 152 10.89 2.65 -6.83
N VAL A 153 10.91 3.87 -7.36
CA VAL A 153 12.05 4.81 -7.23
C VAL A 153 12.26 5.20 -5.77
N LEU A 154 11.20 5.48 -5.02
CA LEU A 154 11.28 5.85 -3.61
C LEU A 154 11.80 4.70 -2.74
N LEU A 155 11.35 3.47 -3.00
CA LEU A 155 11.82 2.26 -2.32
C LEU A 155 13.30 1.97 -2.64
N THR A 156 13.71 2.09 -3.90
CA THR A 156 15.11 1.88 -4.31
C THR A 156 16.03 2.93 -3.71
N LEU A 157 15.65 4.22 -3.73
CA LEU A 157 16.41 5.29 -3.06
C LEU A 157 16.49 5.06 -1.54
N GLY A 158 15.39 4.65 -0.92
CA GLY A 158 15.34 4.29 0.50
C GLY A 158 16.30 3.14 0.84
N LEU A 159 16.33 2.10 0.00
CA LEU A 159 17.24 0.96 0.15
C LEU A 159 18.71 1.39 -0.02
N ILE A 160 19.02 2.20 -1.04
CA ILE A 160 20.37 2.74 -1.26
C ILE A 160 20.84 3.56 -0.06
N ALA A 161 19.99 4.46 0.44
CA ALA A 161 20.29 5.27 1.61
C ALA A 161 20.51 4.41 2.87
N LEU A 162 19.70 3.35 3.05
CA LEU A 162 19.83 2.40 4.15
C LEU A 162 21.16 1.62 4.06
N LEU A 163 21.50 1.12 2.87
CA LEU A 163 22.75 0.40 2.63
C LEU A 163 23.96 1.31 2.84
N TRP A 164 23.92 2.54 2.31
CA TRP A 164 24.97 3.52 2.51
C TRP A 164 25.15 3.87 3.99
N TRP A 165 24.05 4.07 4.72
CA TRP A 165 24.08 4.36 6.15
C TRP A 165 24.60 3.17 6.97
N SER A 166 24.20 1.94 6.64
CA SER A 166 24.67 0.73 7.31
C SER A 166 26.16 0.50 7.08
N ARG A 167 26.66 0.71 5.85
CA ARG A 167 28.10 0.66 5.53
C ARG A 167 28.88 1.71 6.30
N ARG A 168 28.39 2.96 6.32
CA ARG A 168 29.04 4.04 7.06
C ARG A 168 29.07 3.79 8.57
N ARG A 169 28.02 3.19 9.14
CA ARG A 169 28.01 2.78 10.55
C ARG A 169 28.97 1.62 10.83
N ARG A 170 29.06 0.63 9.94
CA ARG A 170 30.01 -0.50 10.09
C ARG A 170 31.47 -0.03 10.04
N GLY A 171 31.80 0.92 9.17
CA GLY A 171 33.15 1.49 9.10
C GLY A 171 33.60 2.17 10.40
N ARG A 172 32.67 2.82 11.14
CA ARG A 172 33.00 3.41 12.45
C ARG A 172 33.28 2.35 13.52
N ARG A 173 32.60 1.21 13.49
CA ARG A 173 32.85 0.10 14.44
C ARG A 173 34.14 -0.66 14.12
N ALA A 174 34.50 -0.77 12.85
CA ALA A 174 35.77 -1.37 12.45
C ALA A 174 36.99 -0.56 12.94
N ALA A 175 36.88 0.77 12.98
CA ALA A 175 37.93 1.64 13.51
C ALA A 175 38.17 1.47 15.03
N GLU A 176 37.15 1.05 15.77
CA GLU A 176 37.25 0.83 17.22
C GLU A 176 37.90 -0.54 17.55
N VAL A 177 37.67 -1.56 16.73
CA VAL A 177 38.30 -2.90 16.90
C VAL A 177 39.78 -2.91 16.51
N SER A 178 40.26 -1.96 15.71
CA SER A 178 41.69 -1.81 15.40
C SER A 178 42.53 -1.24 16.55
N GLN A 179 41.93 -0.90 17.70
CA GLN A 179 42.68 -0.76 18.94
C GLN A 179 43.00 -2.14 19.52
N ILE A 180 43.83 -2.92 18.81
CA ILE A 180 44.60 -3.98 19.48
C ILE A 180 45.48 -3.22 20.48
N PRO A 181 45.32 -3.41 21.81
CA PRO A 181 46.17 -2.73 22.77
C PRO A 181 47.63 -3.06 22.43
N PRO A 182 48.55 -2.08 22.50
CA PRO A 182 49.95 -2.31 22.18
C PRO A 182 50.44 -3.55 22.94
N PRO A 183 51.27 -4.41 22.31
CA PRO A 183 51.79 -5.59 22.96
C PRO A 183 52.40 -5.19 24.30
N TYR A 184 51.93 -5.83 25.38
CA TYR A 184 52.41 -5.55 26.72
C TYR A 184 53.95 -5.64 26.72
N PRO A 185 54.64 -4.68 27.35
CA PRO A 185 56.08 -4.80 27.51
C PRO A 185 56.40 -6.12 28.23
N PRO A 186 57.54 -6.77 27.90
CA PRO A 186 57.93 -8.02 28.54
C PRO A 186 57.92 -7.84 30.06
N ALA A 187 57.31 -8.78 30.77
CA ALA A 187 57.19 -8.75 32.22
C ALA A 187 58.59 -8.56 32.82
N VAL A 188 58.84 -7.38 33.41
CA VAL A 188 60.07 -7.13 34.16
C VAL A 188 60.05 -8.08 35.35
N ALA A 189 61.03 -8.97 35.43
CA ALA A 189 61.21 -9.86 36.56
C ALA A 189 61.39 -9.01 37.81
N TRP A 190 60.36 -8.98 38.67
CA TRP A 190 60.45 -8.29 39.94
C TRP A 190 61.55 -8.94 40.78
N PRO A 191 62.45 -8.16 41.41
CA PRO A 191 63.44 -8.71 42.32
C PRO A 191 62.75 -9.45 43.46
N PRO A 192 63.35 -10.52 44.01
CA PRO A 192 62.76 -11.30 45.08
C PRO A 192 62.43 -10.40 46.26
N TYR A 193 61.17 -10.46 46.71
CA TYR A 193 60.66 -9.70 47.85
C TYR A 193 61.48 -10.04 49.10
N GLN A 194 62.32 -9.11 49.54
CA GLN A 194 62.95 -9.17 50.86
C GLN A 194 61.92 -8.63 51.86
N GLY A 195 61.31 -9.54 52.61
CA GLY A 195 60.32 -9.20 53.62
C GLY A 195 60.86 -8.21 54.65
N PRO A 196 59.97 -7.43 55.31
CA PRO A 196 60.37 -6.46 56.31
C PRO A 196 61.09 -7.15 57.49
N PRO A 197 62.13 -6.52 58.06
CA PRO A 197 62.85 -7.08 59.20
C PRO A 197 61.92 -7.22 60.42
N PRO A 198 62.10 -8.26 61.26
CA PRO A 198 61.26 -8.48 62.42
C PRO A 198 61.38 -7.32 63.42
N PRO A 199 60.29 -6.93 64.09
CA PRO A 199 60.28 -5.84 65.05
C PRO A 199 61.20 -6.12 66.24
N SER A 200 62.14 -5.21 66.50
CA SER A 200 63.03 -5.26 67.66
C SER A 200 62.22 -5.08 68.95
N GLY A 201 62.26 -6.11 69.80
CA GLY A 201 61.57 -6.14 71.09
C GLY A 201 62.04 -5.01 72.00
N ARG A 202 61.11 -4.13 72.39
CA ARG A 202 61.33 -3.09 73.40
C ARG A 202 60.83 -3.62 74.75
N GLY A 203 61.78 -4.03 75.57
CA GLY A 203 61.54 -4.43 76.96
C GLY A 203 60.86 -3.32 77.75
N ARG A 204 59.87 -3.70 78.55
CA ARG A 204 59.24 -2.86 79.56
C ARG A 204 59.58 -3.46 80.92
N THR A 205 60.47 -2.79 81.62
CA THR A 205 60.85 -3.03 83.01
C THR A 205 59.71 -2.66 83.95
N HIS A 206 59.51 -3.47 84.98
CA HIS A 206 58.95 -3.08 86.27
C HIS A 206 59.81 -3.71 87.36
#